data_AF-A0A934ZQT8-F1
#
_entry.id   AF-A0A934ZQT8-F1
#
_cell.length_a   1.000
_cell.length_b   1.000
_cell.length_c   1.000
_cell.angle_alpha   90.00
_cell.angle_beta   90.00
_cell.angle_gamma   90.00
#
_symmetry.space_group_name_H-M   'P 1'
#
loop_
_entity.id
_entity.type
_entity.pdbx_description
1 polymer ?
#
loop_
_entity_poly.entity_id
_entity_poly.type
_entity_poly.pdbx_seq_one_letter_code
_entity_poly.pdbx_strand_id
1 'polypeptide(L)' 'MSFEQAQSAFDDPAQLSREERIENGEARWQTLARLSDQVVLLIAHTWLDAPDAEHIRIISARRATKSEREIYEQQR' A
#
# COMPACT_ATOMS: atom_id res chain seq x y z
N MET A 1 12.64 6.85 3.13
CA MET A 1 11.21 6.75 3.48
C MET A 1 11.10 5.75 4.60
N SER A 2 10.46 6.10 5.71
CA SER A 2 10.26 5.19 6.84
C SER A 2 8.93 4.43 6.71
N PHE A 3 8.78 3.34 7.47
CA PHE A 3 7.49 2.64 7.55
C PHE A 3 6.41 3.45 8.24
N GLU A 4 6.76 4.29 9.21
CA GLU A 4 5.83 5.24 9.83
C GLU A 4 5.23 6.20 8.79
N GLN A 5 6.07 6.74 7.87
CA GLN A 5 5.58 7.55 6.76
C GLN A 5 4.68 6.75 5.82
N ALA A 6 5.05 5.51 5.49
CA ALA A 6 4.23 4.66 4.63
C ALA A 6 2.89 4.30 5.29
N GLN A 7 2.85 4.17 6.62
CA GLN A 7 1.63 3.89 7.36
C GLN A 7 0.59 5.01 7.17
N SER A 8 1.00 6.28 7.26
CA SER A 8 0.09 7.42 7.04
C SER A 8 -0.51 7.47 5.63
N ALA A 9 0.09 6.81 4.64
CA ALA A 9 -0.49 6.76 3.30
C ALA A 9 -1.73 5.84 3.22
N PHE A 10 -1.94 4.93 4.18
CA PHE A 10 -3.19 4.15 4.24
C PHE A 10 -4.42 5.00 4.60
N ASP A 11 -4.22 6.24 5.10
CA ASP A 11 -5.31 7.20 5.33
C ASP A 11 -5.78 7.86 4.02
N ASP A 12 -5.15 7.56 2.89
CA ASP A 12 -5.56 8.04 1.57
C ASP A 12 -6.90 7.42 1.15
N PRO A 13 -7.98 8.20 1.03
CA PRO A 13 -9.28 7.67 0.64
C PRO A 13 -9.31 7.16 -0.82
N ALA A 14 -8.34 7.55 -1.64
CA ALA A 14 -8.21 7.12 -3.03
C ALA A 14 -7.18 5.98 -3.22
N GLN A 15 -6.78 5.28 -2.14
CA GLN A 15 -5.83 4.19 -2.26
C GLN A 15 -6.33 3.08 -3.20
N LEU A 16 -5.42 2.51 -3.99
CA LEU A 16 -5.70 1.39 -4.90
C LEU A 16 -4.94 0.16 -4.43
N SER A 17 -5.66 -0.82 -3.91
CA SER A 17 -5.09 -2.09 -3.43
C SER A 17 -5.35 -3.21 -4.42
N ARG A 18 -4.31 -4.01 -4.71
CA ARG A 18 -4.42 -5.25 -5.47
C ARG A 18 -3.74 -6.39 -4.72
N GLU A 19 -4.35 -7.56 -4.74
CA GLU A 19 -3.67 -8.79 -4.37
C GLU A 19 -2.65 -9.13 -5.47
N GLU A 20 -1.39 -9.33 -5.09
CA GLU A 20 -0.34 -9.70 -6.03
C GLU A 20 -0.20 -11.22 -6.15
N ARG A 21 -0.11 -11.90 -5.00
CA ARG A 21 0.04 -13.36 -4.89
C ARG A 21 -0.23 -13.85 -3.48
N ILE A 22 -0.37 -15.16 -3.33
CA ILE A 22 -0.33 -15.84 -2.03
C ILE A 22 1.06 -16.45 -1.84
N GLU A 23 1.69 -16.20 -0.69
CA GLU A 23 3.01 -16.72 -0.36
C GLU A 23 2.98 -17.33 1.05
N ASN A 24 3.28 -18.63 1.16
CA ASN A 24 3.21 -19.39 2.43
C ASN A 24 1.84 -19.33 3.13
N GLY A 25 0.76 -19.22 2.36
CA GLY A 25 -0.60 -19.10 2.91
C GLY A 25 -0.99 -17.68 3.34
N GLU A 26 -0.10 -16.69 3.20
CA GLU A 26 -0.39 -15.27 3.44
C GLU A 26 -0.65 -14.54 2.11
N ALA A 27 -1.72 -13.74 2.05
CA ALA A 27 -1.96 -12.85 0.92
C ALA A 27 -0.95 -11.69 0.92
N ARG A 28 -0.29 -11.47 -0.22
CA ARG A 28 0.60 -10.33 -0.46
C ARG A 28 -0.15 -9.28 -1.25
N TRP A 29 -0.27 -8.11 -0.66
CA TRP A 29 -0.96 -6.97 -1.24
C TRP A 29 0.02 -5.91 -1.70
N GLN A 30 -0.34 -5.23 -2.79
CA GLN A 30 0.30 -4.00 -3.22
C GLN A 30 -0.73 -2.88 -3.22
N THR A 31 -0.43 -1.80 -2.50
CA THR A 31 -1.30 -0.62 -2.42
C THR A 31 -0.58 0.59 -2.98
N LEU A 32 -1.20 1.26 -3.95
CA LEU A 32 -0.83 2.61 -4.38
C LEU A 32 -1.60 3.62 -3.54
N ALA A 33 -0.90 4.52 -2.88
CA ALA A 33 -1.53 5.53 -2.04
C ALA A 33 -0.72 6.82 -1.98
N ARG A 34 -1.41 7.94 -1.80
CA ARG A 34 -0.82 9.28 -1.68
C ARG A 34 -0.36 9.52 -0.25
N LEU A 35 0.92 9.83 -0.08
CA LEU A 35 1.49 10.31 1.18
C LEU A 35 1.35 11.83 1.32
N SER A 36 1.43 12.55 0.21
CA SER A 36 1.29 14.01 0.14
C SER A 36 0.96 14.42 -1.29
N ASP A 37 0.63 15.69 -1.54
CA ASP A 37 0.19 16.19 -2.85
C ASP A 37 1.06 15.78 -4.06
N GLN A 38 2.36 15.54 -3.85
CA GLN A 38 3.30 15.18 -4.91
C GLN A 38 3.85 13.76 -4.84
N VAL A 39 3.56 13.02 -3.76
CA VAL A 39 4.20 11.72 -3.49
C VAL A 39 3.14 10.64 -3.41
N VAL A 40 3.17 9.74 -4.39
CA VAL A 40 2.45 8.46 -4.37
C VAL A 40 3.45 7.35 -4.04
N LEU A 41 3.05 6.44 -3.17
CA LEU A 41 3.82 5.28 -2.74
C LEU A 41 3.21 4.01 -3.31
N LEU A 42 4.06 3.05 -3.64
CA LEU A 42 3.68 1.65 -3.71
C LEU A 42 4.12 0.96 -2.42
N ILE A 43 3.16 0.39 -1.71
CA ILE A 43 3.36 -0.28 -0.41
C ILE A 43 3.06 -1.76 -0.59
N ALA A 44 4.05 -2.62 -0.37
CA ALA A 44 3.84 -4.06 -0.27
C ALA A 44 3.57 -4.42 1.19
N HIS A 45 2.45 -5.07 1.45
CA HIS A 45 2.03 -5.43 2.80
C HIS A 45 1.28 -6.77 2.81
N THR A 46 0.95 -7.22 4.01
CA THR A 46 0.11 -8.40 4.23
C THR A 46 -0.81 -8.14 5.42
N TRP A 47 -1.92 -8.86 5.46
CA TRP A 47 -2.88 -8.81 6.55
C TRP A 47 -2.60 -9.98 7.49
N LEU A 48 -2.41 -9.66 8.76
CA LEU A 48 -2.46 -10.64 9.83
C LEU A 48 -3.87 -10.57 10.41
N ASP A 49 -4.63 -11.64 10.19
CA ASP A 49 -5.87 -11.88 10.92
C ASP A 49 -5.51 -12.04 12.40
N ALA A 50 -5.85 -11.05 13.21
CA ALA A 50 -5.85 -11.19 14.66
C ALA A 50 -7.30 -11.21 15.17
N PRO A 51 -7.56 -11.87 16.32
CA PRO A 51 -8.92 -12.04 16.84
C PRO A 51 -9.64 -10.70 17.12
N ASP A 52 -8.88 -9.64 17.37
CA ASP A 52 -9.39 -8.38 17.92
C ASP A 52 -9.22 -7.20 16.96
N ALA A 53 -8.42 -7.36 15.90
CA ALA A 53 -8.13 -6.31 14.91
C ALA A 53 -7.48 -6.88 13.65
N GLU A 54 -7.69 -6.22 12.52
CA GLU A 54 -6.92 -6.47 11.30
C GLU A 54 -5.57 -5.76 11.41
N HIS A 55 -4.46 -6.51 11.34
CA HIS A 55 -3.12 -5.94 11.41
C HIS A 55 -2.48 -5.89 10.03
N ILE A 56 -2.07 -4.70 9.59
CA ILE A 56 -1.28 -4.53 8.37
C ILE A 56 0.21 -4.58 8.71
N ARG A 57 0.93 -5.54 8.14
CA ARG A 57 2.40 -5.60 8.22
C ARG A 57 3.01 -5.07 6.92
N ILE A 58 3.65 -3.92 6.99
CA ILE A 58 4.41 -3.36 5.86
C ILE A 58 5.68 -4.20 5.65
N ILE A 59 5.85 -4.71 4.42
CA ILE A 59 7.02 -5.49 3.99
C ILE A 59 8.01 -4.56 3.31
N SER A 60 7.50 -3.69 2.42
CA SER A 60 8.30 -2.68 1.76
C SER A 60 7.43 -1.49 1.36
N ALA A 61 8.06 -0.33 1.23
CA ALA A 61 7.43 0.85 0.67
C ALA A 61 8.44 1.58 -0.19
N ARG A 62 8.03 2.00 -1.40
CA ARG A 62 8.83 2.86 -2.27
C ARG A 62 7.96 3.92 -2.92
N ARG A 63 8.59 4.96 -3.47
CA ARG A 63 7.89 5.88 -4.36
C ARG A 63 7.35 5.09 -5.56
N ALA A 64 6.13 5.43 -5.98
CA ALA A 64 5.56 4.91 -7.21
C ALA A 64 6.44 5.31 -8.40
N THR A 65 6.55 4.41 -9.37
CA THR A 65 7.12 4.73 -10.68
C THR A 65 6.18 5.68 -11.43
N LYS A 66 6.66 6.25 -12.54
CA LYS A 66 5.83 7.13 -13.38
C LYS A 66 4.53 6.45 -13.82
N SER A 67 4.61 5.21 -14.32
CA SER A 67 3.45 4.47 -14.78
C SER A 67 2.49 4.09 -13.65
N GLU A 68 3.00 3.71 -12.48
CA GLU A 68 2.16 3.45 -11.30
C GLU A 68 1.44 4.70 -10.81
N ARG A 69 2.12 5.84 -10.84
CA ARG A 69 1.51 7.13 -10.51
C ARG A 69 0.40 7.50 -11.50
N GLU A 70 0.63 7.30 -12.80
CA GLU A 70 -0.39 7.53 -13.84
C GLU A 70 -1.62 6.64 -13.60
N ILE A 71 -1.43 5.37 -13.24
CA ILE A 71 -2.54 4.47 -12.89
C ILE A 71 -3.34 5.01 -11.69
N TYR A 72 -2.65 5.43 -10.63
CA TYR A 72 -3.28 6.00 -9.44
C TYR A 72 -4.08 7.28 -9.78
N GLU A 73 -3.51 8.17 -10.60
CA GLU A 73 -4.17 9.43 -10.98
C GLU A 73 -5.37 9.22 -11.91
N GLN A 74 -5.41 8.14 -12.70
CA GLN A 74 -6.53 7.82 -13.60
C GLN A 74 -7.75 7.21 -12.88
N GLN A 75 -7.55 6.58 -11.73
CA GLN A 75 -8.64 5.98 -10.95
C GLN A 75 -9.09 6.84 -9.76
N ARG A 76 -8.53 8.05 -9.62
CA ARG A 76 -8.98 9.06 -8.66
C ARG A 76 -10.25 9.76 -9.11
#